data_AF-A0A961FA57-F1
#
_entry.id   AF-A0A961FA57-F1
#
_cell.length_a   1.000
_cell.length_b   1.000
_cell.length_c   1.000
_cell.angle_alpha   90.00
_cell.angle_beta   90.00
_cell.angle_gamma   90.00
#
_symmetry.space_group_name_H-M   'P 1'
#
loop_
_entity.id
_entity.type
_entity.pdbx_description
1 polymer ?
#
loop_
_entity_poly.entity_id
_entity_poly.type
_entity_poly.pdbx_seq_one_letter_code
_entity_poly.pdbx_strand_id
1 'polypeptide(L)'
;MRFLAQRKRFRDLSEQEILALAISSEEDDARIYRGYAERLRADYPSSAKLFEGMAAEEDEHRARLIALHEARFGPTIPLLRREHVAGYYNRRPVWLVENLGIERIREEAELMERDAERFYLAAAARTTDAATRKLLGDLAAAEAGHQAVAGELADTHLDVESIEGEDAAAHRQFILTWVQPGLAGLMDGSVSTLAPIFATAFATENTHTTFLVGLAASVGAGISMGFTEAASDDGQLS
;
A
#
# COMPACT_ATOMS: atom_id res chain seq x y z
N MET A 1 9.36 30.56 -13.50
CA MET A 1 10.18 29.60 -14.26
C MET A 1 9.84 28.20 -13.80
N ARG A 2 9.16 27.39 -14.63
CA ARG A 2 9.07 25.94 -14.39
C ARG A 2 10.42 25.37 -14.81
N PHE A 3 11.27 25.01 -13.84
CA PHE A 3 12.44 24.18 -14.11
C PHE A 3 11.91 22.81 -14.55
N LEU A 4 11.87 22.55 -15.86
CA LEU A 4 11.79 21.18 -16.35
C LEU A 4 13.09 20.52 -15.91
N ALA A 5 13.04 19.70 -14.88
CA ALA A 5 14.16 18.84 -14.52
C ALA A 5 14.50 18.01 -15.77
N GLN A 6 15.68 18.24 -16.35
CA GLN A 6 16.19 17.43 -17.46
C GLN A 6 16.44 16.02 -16.93
N ARG A 7 15.43 15.15 -17.04
CA ARG A 7 15.55 13.74 -16.71
C ARG A 7 16.42 13.05 -17.75
N LYS A 8 17.38 12.24 -17.32
CA LYS A 8 18.17 11.37 -18.21
C LYS A 8 17.26 10.28 -18.75
N ARG A 9 17.48 9.81 -19.99
CA ARG A 9 16.78 8.60 -20.46
C ARG A 9 17.55 7.39 -19.95
N PHE A 10 16.83 6.34 -19.54
CA PHE A 10 17.47 5.09 -19.11
C PHE A 10 18.47 4.57 -20.17
N ARG A 11 18.11 4.75 -21.44
CA ARG A 11 18.94 4.31 -22.55
C ARG A 11 20.26 5.07 -22.76
N ASP A 12 20.42 6.19 -22.08
CA ASP A 12 21.60 7.05 -22.18
C ASP A 12 22.48 6.94 -20.93
N LEU A 13 22.11 6.08 -19.96
CA LEU A 13 22.90 5.83 -18.76
C LEU A 13 24.12 4.96 -19.07
N SER A 14 25.26 5.35 -18.51
CA SER A 14 26.47 4.54 -18.41
C SER A 14 26.28 3.38 -17.42
N GLU A 15 27.16 2.38 -17.45
CA GLU A 15 27.12 1.26 -16.49
C GLU A 15 27.32 1.73 -15.04
N GLN A 16 28.15 2.76 -14.80
CA GLN A 16 28.31 3.35 -13.48
C GLN A 16 27.01 3.98 -12.99
N GLU A 17 26.29 4.69 -13.86
CA GLU A 17 25.00 5.31 -13.54
C GLU A 17 23.89 4.27 -13.35
N ILE A 18 23.92 3.16 -14.09
CA ILE A 18 23.00 2.03 -13.87
C ILE A 18 23.20 1.45 -12.47
N LEU A 19 24.45 1.20 -12.05
CA LEU A 19 24.74 0.71 -10.70
C LEU A 19 24.35 1.74 -9.64
N ALA A 20 24.63 3.03 -9.86
CA ALA A 20 24.24 4.09 -8.93
C ALA A 20 22.71 4.18 -8.75
N LEU A 21 21.96 4.03 -9.84
CA LEU A 21 20.50 3.98 -9.81
C LEU A 21 19.97 2.72 -9.10
N ALA A 22 20.62 1.57 -9.29
CA ALA A 22 20.28 0.35 -8.58
C ALA A 22 20.51 0.52 -7.07
N ILE A 23 21.68 1.02 -6.66
CA ILE A 23 22.01 1.26 -5.24
C ILE A 23 20.98 2.17 -4.57
N SER A 24 20.64 3.31 -5.19
CA SER A 24 19.65 4.22 -4.62
C SER A 24 18.25 3.64 -4.62
N SER A 25 17.93 2.77 -5.58
CA SER A 25 16.67 2.04 -5.65
C SER A 25 16.51 1.09 -4.47
N GLU A 26 17.53 0.28 -4.18
CA GLU A 26 17.57 -0.63 -3.03
C GLU A 26 17.47 0.11 -1.69
N GLU A 27 18.17 1.24 -1.55
CA GLU A 27 18.07 2.06 -0.35
C GLU A 27 16.67 2.64 -0.12
N ASP A 28 16.00 3.06 -1.19
CA ASP A 28 14.65 3.61 -1.12
C ASP A 28 13.63 2.49 -0.82
N ASP A 29 13.77 1.31 -1.42
CA ASP A 29 12.84 0.19 -1.22
C ASP A 29 12.97 -0.41 0.19
N ALA A 30 14.20 -0.60 0.69
CA ALA A 30 14.44 -0.99 2.07
C ALA A 30 13.83 -0.01 3.09
N ARG A 31 13.79 1.30 2.78
CA ARG A 31 13.12 2.30 3.61
C ARG A 31 11.60 2.17 3.57
N ILE A 32 11.03 1.88 2.40
CA ILE A 32 9.59 1.67 2.22
C ILE A 32 9.14 0.42 3.00
N TYR A 33 9.85 -0.71 2.86
CA TYR A 33 9.52 -1.93 3.58
C TYR A 33 9.59 -1.78 5.09
N ARG A 34 10.62 -1.08 5.63
CA ARG A 34 10.65 -0.76 7.06
C ARG A 34 9.47 0.12 7.49
N GLY A 35 9.03 1.06 6.65
CA GLY A 35 7.84 1.87 6.90
C GLY A 35 6.56 1.02 6.97
N TYR A 36 6.40 0.07 6.05
CA TYR A 36 5.29 -0.88 6.09
C TYR A 36 5.34 -1.76 7.34
N ALA A 37 6.51 -2.30 7.69
CA ALA A 37 6.69 -3.10 8.90
C ALA A 37 6.32 -2.32 10.17
N GLU A 38 6.82 -1.09 10.32
CA GLU A 38 6.55 -0.25 11.49
C GLU A 38 5.05 -0.06 11.71
N ARG A 39 4.33 0.27 10.63
CA ARG A 39 2.90 0.54 10.70
C ARG A 39 2.05 -0.70 10.93
N LEU A 40 2.47 -1.84 10.38
CA LEU A 40 1.74 -3.10 10.52
C LEU A 40 2.03 -3.79 11.86
N ARG A 41 3.08 -3.40 12.60
CA ARG A 41 3.56 -4.15 13.77
C ARG A 41 2.51 -4.37 14.86
N ALA A 42 1.62 -3.40 15.09
CA ALA A 42 0.59 -3.49 16.13
C ALA A 42 -0.55 -4.43 15.75
N ASP A 43 -1.07 -4.29 14.52
CA ASP A 43 -2.30 -4.94 14.08
C ASP A 43 -2.05 -6.23 13.28
N TYR A 44 -0.90 -6.34 12.61
CA TYR A 44 -0.54 -7.39 11.65
C TYR A 44 0.95 -7.81 11.80
N PRO A 45 1.33 -8.41 12.94
CA PRO A 45 2.74 -8.68 13.28
C PRO A 45 3.44 -9.69 12.36
N SER A 46 2.70 -10.59 11.71
CA SER A 46 3.27 -11.56 10.76
C SER A 46 3.66 -10.84 9.47
N SER A 47 2.77 -10.00 8.95
CA SER A 47 3.06 -9.16 7.79
C SER A 47 4.17 -8.14 8.08
N ALA A 48 4.25 -7.63 9.30
CA ALA A 48 5.36 -6.76 9.70
C ALA A 48 6.72 -7.49 9.60
N LYS A 49 6.81 -8.74 10.10
CA LYS A 49 8.02 -9.58 9.97
C LYS A 49 8.38 -9.88 8.52
N LEU A 50 7.39 -10.11 7.66
CA LEU A 50 7.61 -10.29 6.23
C LEU A 50 8.35 -9.09 5.64
N PHE A 51 7.85 -7.87 5.88
CA PHE A 51 8.48 -6.65 5.38
C PHE A 51 9.82 -6.35 6.04
N GLU A 52 10.06 -6.76 7.29
CA GLU A 52 11.39 -6.71 7.91
C GLU A 52 12.39 -7.61 7.19
N GLY A 53 11.96 -8.82 6.80
CA GLY A 53 12.75 -9.76 6.00
C GLY A 53 13.11 -9.18 4.63
N MET A 54 12.12 -8.66 3.91
CA MET A 54 12.34 -7.99 2.62
C MET A 54 13.32 -6.83 2.76
N ALA A 55 13.16 -5.97 3.77
CA ALA A 55 14.08 -4.85 4.00
C ALA A 55 15.53 -5.29 4.27
N ALA A 56 15.74 -6.45 4.90
CA ALA A 56 17.06 -7.02 5.12
C ALA A 56 17.66 -7.59 3.83
N GLU A 57 16.85 -8.20 2.97
CA GLU A 57 17.28 -8.69 1.66
C GLU A 57 17.72 -7.52 0.75
N GLU A 58 16.96 -6.43 0.71
CA GLU A 58 17.35 -5.20 0.00
C GLU A 58 18.65 -4.57 0.54
N ASP A 59 18.94 -4.75 1.86
CA ASP A 59 20.22 -4.34 2.42
C ASP A 59 21.39 -5.16 1.84
N GLU A 60 21.18 -6.47 1.64
CA GLU A 60 22.17 -7.37 1.02
C GLU A 60 22.35 -7.05 -0.47
N HIS A 61 21.26 -6.82 -1.20
CA HIS A 61 21.28 -6.36 -2.58
C HIS A 61 22.12 -5.09 -2.73
N ARG A 62 21.81 -4.07 -1.92
CA ARG A 62 22.58 -2.83 -1.86
C ARG A 62 24.06 -3.07 -1.58
N ALA A 63 24.39 -3.90 -0.59
CA ALA A 63 25.78 -4.17 -0.22
C ALA A 63 26.56 -4.80 -1.39
N ARG A 64 25.96 -5.75 -2.10
CA ARG A 64 26.54 -6.39 -3.29
C ARG A 64 26.74 -5.39 -4.43
N LEU A 65 25.77 -4.51 -4.67
CA LEU A 65 25.86 -3.46 -5.69
C LEU A 65 26.95 -2.43 -5.37
N ILE A 66 27.06 -1.99 -4.11
CA ILE A 66 28.14 -1.08 -3.66
C ILE A 66 29.50 -1.74 -3.87
N ALA A 67 29.67 -2.99 -3.42
CA ALA A 67 30.93 -3.70 -3.57
C ALA A 67 31.36 -3.82 -5.04
N LEU A 68 30.41 -4.09 -5.94
CA LEU A 68 30.68 -4.15 -7.37
C LEU A 68 30.99 -2.77 -7.96
N HIS A 69 30.26 -1.73 -7.56
CA HIS A 69 30.55 -0.36 -7.99
C HIS A 69 31.95 0.06 -7.54
N GLU A 70 32.32 -0.18 -6.28
CA GLU A 70 33.64 0.16 -5.75
C GLU A 70 34.76 -0.56 -6.51
N ALA A 71 34.60 -1.86 -6.78
CA ALA A 71 35.57 -2.64 -7.54
C ALA A 71 35.78 -2.15 -8.98
N ARG A 72 34.73 -1.63 -9.65
CA ARG A 72 34.77 -1.23 -11.07
C ARG A 72 35.04 0.25 -11.30
N PHE A 73 34.47 1.11 -10.46
CA PHE A 73 34.42 2.56 -10.67
C PHE A 73 34.98 3.36 -9.49
N GLY A 74 35.39 2.69 -8.41
CA GLY A 74 35.90 3.32 -7.20
C GLY A 74 34.80 3.74 -6.21
N PRO A 75 35.19 4.37 -5.09
CA PRO A 75 34.29 4.57 -3.94
C PRO A 75 33.22 5.65 -4.15
N THR A 76 33.37 6.50 -5.16
CA THR A 76 32.48 7.64 -5.39
C THR A 76 31.27 7.24 -6.23
N ILE A 77 30.15 6.96 -5.57
CA ILE A 77 28.87 6.65 -6.24
C ILE A 77 28.19 7.96 -6.66
N PRO A 78 27.87 8.16 -7.95
CA PRO A 78 27.10 9.33 -8.40
C PRO A 78 25.70 9.37 -7.77
N LEU A 79 25.22 10.55 -7.39
CA LEU A 79 23.85 10.72 -6.89
C LEU A 79 22.85 10.63 -8.06
N LEU A 80 22.28 9.45 -8.28
CA LEU A 80 21.23 9.22 -9.26
C LEU A 80 20.07 8.47 -8.59
N ARG A 81 18.86 9.02 -8.71
CA ARG A 81 17.62 8.46 -8.17
C ARG A 81 16.60 8.24 -9.28
N ARG A 82 15.52 7.52 -8.97
CA ARG A 82 14.43 7.16 -9.88
C ARG A 82 13.83 8.37 -10.57
N GLU A 83 13.59 9.45 -9.82
CA GLU A 83 13.00 10.70 -10.31
C GLU A 83 13.89 11.45 -11.33
N HIS A 84 15.19 11.14 -11.36
CA HIS A 84 16.15 11.70 -12.32
C HIS A 84 16.10 10.99 -13.68
N VAL A 85 15.41 9.85 -13.79
CA VAL A 85 15.35 9.04 -15.00
C VAL A 85 13.94 9.06 -15.62
N ALA A 86 13.87 9.46 -16.90
CA ALA A 86 12.63 9.52 -17.64
C ALA A 86 12.10 8.13 -17.94
N GLY A 87 10.82 7.90 -17.61
CA GLY A 87 10.15 6.61 -17.83
C GLY A 87 10.48 5.55 -16.78
N TYR A 88 11.21 5.90 -15.73
CA TYR A 88 11.42 5.04 -14.57
C TYR A 88 10.20 5.07 -13.66
N TYR A 89 9.84 3.94 -13.05
CA TYR A 89 8.70 3.86 -12.14
C TYR A 89 8.96 4.75 -10.91
N ASN A 90 7.98 5.56 -10.53
CA ASN A 90 8.02 6.30 -9.28
C ASN A 90 7.19 5.52 -8.26
N ARG A 91 7.78 5.24 -7.10
CA ARG A 91 7.06 4.65 -5.97
C ARG A 91 5.93 5.61 -5.57
N ARG A 92 4.76 5.06 -5.27
CA ARG A 92 3.66 5.87 -4.73
C ARG A 92 4.08 6.41 -3.36
N PRO A 93 3.69 7.65 -3.00
CA PRO A 93 4.01 8.17 -1.69
C PRO A 93 3.46 7.25 -0.61
N VAL A 94 4.33 6.80 0.29
CA VAL A 94 4.03 5.78 1.32
C VAL A 94 2.73 6.13 2.05
N TRP A 95 2.60 7.38 2.56
CA TRP A 95 1.43 7.92 3.27
C TRP A 95 0.08 7.77 2.57
N LEU A 96 0.06 7.68 1.23
CA LEU A 96 -1.17 7.48 0.47
C LEU A 96 -1.62 6.01 0.51
N VAL A 97 -0.67 5.09 0.54
CA VAL A 97 -0.91 3.64 0.64
C VAL A 97 -1.28 3.25 2.07
N GLU A 98 -0.82 4.02 3.06
CA GLU A 98 -0.97 3.66 4.47
C GLU A 98 -2.39 3.59 4.98
N ASN A 99 -3.28 4.40 4.40
CA ASN A 99 -4.66 4.47 4.84
C ASN A 99 -5.58 3.48 4.11
N LEU A 100 -5.01 2.60 3.26
CA LEU A 100 -5.77 1.77 2.32
C LEU A 100 -5.86 0.28 2.72
N GLY A 101 -5.41 -0.09 3.91
CA GLY A 101 -5.48 -1.47 4.41
C GLY A 101 -4.25 -2.33 4.06
N ILE A 102 -4.18 -3.53 4.61
CA ILE A 102 -3.03 -4.44 4.51
C ILE A 102 -2.90 -5.05 3.11
N GLU A 103 -4.02 -5.40 2.50
CA GLU A 103 -4.11 -5.96 1.16
C GLU A 103 -3.48 -4.99 0.15
N ARG A 104 -3.79 -3.70 0.29
CA ARG A 104 -3.25 -2.67 -0.59
C ARG A 104 -1.74 -2.50 -0.43
N ILE A 105 -1.20 -2.67 0.78
CA ILE A 105 0.24 -2.62 1.04
C ILE A 105 0.93 -3.82 0.37
N ARG A 106 0.37 -5.02 0.51
CA ARG A 106 0.89 -6.24 -0.13
C ARG A 106 0.86 -6.14 -1.66
N GLU A 107 -0.24 -5.66 -2.23
CA GLU A 107 -0.34 -5.37 -3.67
C GLU A 107 0.72 -4.37 -4.14
N GLU A 108 0.95 -3.30 -3.36
CA GLU A 108 1.95 -2.30 -3.72
C GLU A 108 3.35 -2.91 -3.66
N ALA A 109 3.66 -3.72 -2.64
CA ALA A 109 4.92 -4.45 -2.57
C ALA A 109 5.12 -5.39 -3.76
N GLU A 110 4.12 -6.19 -4.15
CA GLU A 110 4.21 -7.06 -5.33
C GLU A 110 4.47 -6.26 -6.63
N LEU A 111 3.84 -5.09 -6.78
CA LEU A 111 4.13 -4.18 -7.89
C LEU A 111 5.56 -3.63 -7.81
N MET A 112 6.05 -3.37 -6.59
CA MET A 112 7.40 -2.87 -6.38
C MET A 112 8.46 -3.85 -6.85
N GLU A 113 8.26 -5.13 -6.53
CA GLU A 113 9.11 -6.26 -6.93
C GLU A 113 9.10 -6.46 -8.44
N ARG A 114 7.91 -6.46 -9.06
CA ARG A 114 7.76 -6.50 -10.53
C ARG A 114 8.50 -5.36 -11.24
N ASP A 115 8.43 -4.17 -10.66
CA ASP A 115 9.13 -3.00 -11.18
C ASP A 115 10.65 -3.18 -11.11
N ALA A 116 11.15 -3.68 -9.98
CA ALA A 116 12.58 -3.95 -9.75
C ALA A 116 13.10 -5.06 -10.68
N GLU A 117 12.38 -6.18 -10.81
CA GLU A 117 12.69 -7.27 -11.74
C GLU A 117 12.88 -6.73 -13.16
N ARG A 118 11.89 -5.96 -13.66
CA ARG A 118 11.94 -5.39 -15.01
C ARG A 118 13.12 -4.44 -15.19
N PHE A 119 13.43 -3.65 -14.17
CA PHE A 119 14.61 -2.80 -14.19
C PHE A 119 15.89 -3.63 -14.31
N TYR A 120 16.06 -4.64 -13.47
CA TYR A 120 17.26 -5.46 -13.45
C TYR A 120 17.46 -6.22 -14.76
N LEU A 121 16.40 -6.78 -15.34
CA LEU A 121 16.42 -7.38 -16.67
C LEU A 121 16.85 -6.37 -17.75
N ALA A 122 16.26 -5.17 -17.74
CA ALA A 122 16.59 -4.12 -18.71
C ALA A 122 18.02 -3.58 -18.54
N ALA A 123 18.50 -3.50 -17.30
CA ALA A 123 19.85 -3.09 -16.95
C ALA A 123 20.87 -4.15 -17.41
N ALA A 124 20.65 -5.42 -17.08
CA ALA A 124 21.49 -6.54 -17.50
C ALA A 124 21.62 -6.63 -19.03
N ALA A 125 20.53 -6.40 -19.76
CA ALA A 125 20.51 -6.39 -21.23
C ALA A 125 21.38 -5.29 -21.85
N ARG A 126 21.67 -4.22 -21.11
CA ARG A 126 22.44 -3.06 -21.57
C ARG A 126 23.89 -3.05 -21.08
N THR A 127 24.21 -3.84 -20.07
CA THR A 127 25.57 -3.95 -19.53
C THR A 127 26.39 -4.93 -20.37
N THR A 128 27.62 -4.54 -20.69
CA THR A 128 28.60 -5.37 -21.41
C THR A 128 29.52 -6.15 -20.49
N ASP A 129 29.85 -5.60 -19.33
CA ASP A 129 30.66 -6.25 -18.31
C ASP A 129 29.99 -7.51 -17.74
N ALA A 130 30.76 -8.60 -17.68
CA ALA A 130 30.26 -9.90 -17.26
C ALA A 130 29.86 -9.95 -15.78
N ALA A 131 30.62 -9.29 -14.89
CA ALA A 131 30.34 -9.30 -13.46
C ALA A 131 29.08 -8.48 -13.14
N THR A 132 28.93 -7.31 -13.77
CA THR A 132 27.72 -6.50 -13.64
C THR A 132 26.51 -7.16 -14.27
N ARG A 133 26.65 -7.78 -15.45
CA ARG A 133 25.53 -8.51 -16.06
C ARG A 133 25.09 -9.69 -15.19
N LYS A 134 26.05 -10.42 -14.59
CA LYS A 134 25.75 -11.50 -13.66
C LYS A 134 24.98 -10.99 -12.44
N LEU A 135 25.51 -9.96 -11.75
CA LEU A 135 24.87 -9.44 -10.55
C LEU A 135 23.46 -8.93 -10.82
N LEU A 136 23.26 -8.15 -11.89
CA LEU A 136 21.94 -7.64 -12.26
C LEU A 136 20.99 -8.78 -12.65
N GLY A 137 21.47 -9.84 -13.30
CA GLY A 137 20.67 -11.02 -13.59
C GLY A 137 20.29 -11.82 -12.34
N ASP A 138 21.21 -11.97 -11.38
CA ASP A 138 20.95 -12.63 -10.10
C ASP A 138 19.90 -11.83 -9.30
N LEU A 139 20.00 -10.50 -9.29
CA LEU A 139 19.01 -9.62 -8.64
C LEU A 139 17.65 -9.73 -9.30
N ALA A 140 17.57 -9.71 -10.64
CA ALA A 140 16.30 -9.94 -11.34
C ALA A 140 15.64 -11.27 -10.96
N ALA A 141 16.44 -12.32 -10.76
CA ALA A 141 15.93 -13.62 -10.34
C ALA A 141 15.43 -13.61 -8.87
N ALA A 142 16.09 -12.85 -7.99
CA ALA A 142 15.64 -12.64 -6.62
C ALA A 142 14.28 -11.92 -6.59
N GLU A 143 14.15 -10.79 -7.30
CA GLU A 143 12.87 -10.03 -7.32
C GLU A 143 11.72 -10.82 -7.97
N ALA A 144 12.03 -11.67 -8.95
CA ALA A 144 11.04 -12.59 -9.52
C ALA A 144 10.55 -13.61 -8.48
N GLY A 145 11.45 -14.06 -7.59
CA GLY A 145 11.14 -14.90 -6.44
C GLY A 145 10.22 -14.20 -5.44
N HIS A 146 10.38 -12.89 -5.23
CA HIS A 146 9.52 -12.12 -4.31
C HIS A 146 8.04 -12.09 -4.71
N GLN A 147 7.70 -12.30 -5.99
CA GLN A 147 6.30 -12.48 -6.42
C GLN A 147 5.71 -13.81 -5.92
N ALA A 148 6.54 -14.84 -5.77
CA ALA A 148 6.17 -16.14 -5.24
C ALA A 148 6.22 -16.20 -3.71
N VAL A 149 6.91 -15.26 -3.07
CA VAL A 149 7.12 -15.20 -1.61
C VAL A 149 5.82 -14.98 -0.83
N ALA A 150 4.76 -14.42 -1.41
CA ALA A 150 3.42 -14.45 -0.81
C ALA A 150 2.84 -15.89 -0.69
N GLY A 151 3.32 -16.82 -1.51
CA GLY A 151 2.98 -18.25 -1.46
C GLY A 151 4.05 -19.15 -0.82
N GLU A 152 5.34 -18.80 -0.89
CA GLU A 152 6.47 -19.63 -0.41
C GLU A 152 7.00 -19.24 1.00
N LEU A 153 6.70 -18.05 1.54
CA LEU A 153 6.98 -17.77 2.97
C LEU A 153 6.16 -18.65 3.95
N ALA A 154 5.23 -19.43 3.40
CA ALA A 154 4.61 -20.58 4.05
C ALA A 154 5.62 -21.57 4.65
N ASP A 155 6.80 -21.71 4.04
CA ASP A 155 7.74 -22.78 4.39
C ASP A 155 8.89 -22.33 5.32
N THR A 156 9.14 -21.01 5.47
CA THR A 156 10.38 -20.55 6.14
C THR A 156 10.21 -19.40 7.14
N HIS A 157 9.17 -19.42 8.00
CA HIS A 157 9.01 -18.63 9.25
C HIS A 157 7.80 -17.70 9.34
N LEU A 158 6.81 -17.80 8.44
CA LEU A 158 5.50 -17.20 8.65
C LEU A 158 4.45 -18.30 8.55
N ASP A 159 3.75 -18.53 9.66
CA ASP A 159 2.66 -19.48 9.73
C ASP A 159 1.56 -19.02 8.76
N VAL A 160 1.27 -19.80 7.72
CA VAL A 160 0.21 -19.45 6.75
C VAL A 160 -1.11 -19.21 7.48
N GLU A 161 -1.35 -19.95 8.57
CA GLU A 161 -2.51 -19.74 9.44
C GLU A 161 -2.53 -18.33 10.06
N SER A 162 -1.37 -17.72 10.32
CA SER A 162 -1.29 -16.37 10.89
C SER A 162 -1.57 -15.28 9.85
N ILE A 163 -1.18 -15.47 8.59
CA ILE A 163 -1.52 -14.56 7.49
C ILE A 163 -3.02 -14.65 7.17
N GLU A 164 -3.59 -15.85 7.08
CA GLU A 164 -5.03 -16.04 6.88
C GLU A 164 -5.84 -15.48 8.07
N GLY A 165 -5.30 -15.60 9.29
CA GLY A 165 -5.88 -14.98 10.49
C GLY A 165 -5.88 -13.45 10.42
N GLU A 166 -4.79 -12.85 9.93
CA GLU A 166 -4.69 -11.40 9.69
C GLU A 166 -5.70 -10.92 8.63
N ASP A 167 -5.90 -11.69 7.56
CA ASP A 167 -6.87 -11.36 6.51
C ASP A 167 -8.31 -11.42 7.05
N ALA A 168 -8.63 -12.44 7.85
CA ALA A 168 -9.92 -12.55 8.51
C ALA A 168 -10.17 -11.40 9.51
N ALA A 169 -9.12 -10.98 10.23
CA ALA A 169 -9.18 -9.84 11.14
C ALA A 169 -9.40 -8.52 10.39
N ALA A 170 -8.65 -8.27 9.30
CA ALA A 170 -8.79 -7.11 8.44
C ALA A 170 -10.21 -7.03 7.84
N HIS A 171 -10.72 -8.15 7.32
CA HIS A 171 -12.05 -8.23 6.74
C HIS A 171 -13.15 -7.96 7.76
N ARG A 172 -13.03 -8.53 8.96
CA ARG A 172 -13.97 -8.27 10.06
C ARG A 172 -13.96 -6.81 10.47
N GLN A 173 -12.79 -6.20 10.61
CA GLN A 173 -12.66 -4.79 10.97
C GLN A 173 -13.28 -3.89 9.90
N PHE A 174 -13.09 -4.19 8.61
CA PHE A 174 -13.74 -3.49 7.51
C PHE A 174 -15.27 -3.54 7.62
N ILE A 175 -15.82 -4.73 7.89
CA ILE A 175 -17.26 -4.91 8.07
C ILE A 175 -17.77 -4.07 9.24
N LEU A 176 -17.12 -4.14 10.40
CA LEU A 176 -17.55 -3.44 11.62
C LEU A 176 -17.42 -1.92 11.50
N THR A 177 -16.38 -1.43 10.82
CA THR A 177 -16.07 0.01 10.75
C THR A 177 -16.86 0.73 9.65
N TRP A 178 -17.10 0.08 8.51
CA TRP A 178 -17.63 0.76 7.32
C TRP A 178 -18.96 0.17 6.86
N VAL A 179 -19.05 -1.15 6.74
CA VAL A 179 -20.23 -1.81 6.14
C VAL A 179 -21.41 -1.75 7.09
N GLN A 180 -21.21 -2.12 8.36
CA GLN A 180 -22.30 -2.15 9.34
C GLN A 180 -22.86 -0.75 9.63
N PRO A 181 -22.05 0.28 9.92
CA PRO A 181 -22.57 1.64 10.10
C PRO A 181 -23.26 2.17 8.84
N GLY A 182 -22.72 1.87 7.65
CA GLY A 182 -23.33 2.28 6.38
C GLY A 182 -24.69 1.62 6.12
N LEU A 183 -24.80 0.31 6.36
CA LEU A 183 -26.07 -0.42 6.23
C LEU A 183 -27.09 0.00 7.28
N ALA A 184 -26.67 0.22 8.53
CA ALA A 184 -27.52 0.73 9.60
C ALA A 184 -28.06 2.12 9.23
N GLY A 185 -27.20 3.03 8.79
CA GLY A 185 -27.60 4.36 8.33
C GLY A 185 -28.56 4.34 7.13
N LEU A 186 -28.43 3.36 6.22
CA LEU A 186 -29.34 3.19 5.10
C LEU A 186 -30.73 2.72 5.55
N MET A 187 -30.79 1.75 6.47
CA MET A 187 -32.05 1.26 7.04
C MET A 187 -32.78 2.35 7.83
N ASP A 188 -32.06 3.06 8.71
CA ASP A 188 -32.66 4.06 9.60
C ASP A 188 -32.93 5.39 8.88
N GLY A 189 -32.04 5.82 7.99
CA GLY A 189 -32.04 7.16 7.40
C GLY A 189 -32.71 7.28 6.03
N SER A 190 -32.83 6.20 5.25
CA SER A 190 -33.37 6.31 3.88
C SER A 190 -34.61 5.45 3.65
N VAL A 191 -34.65 4.23 4.17
CA VAL A 191 -35.84 3.38 4.02
C VAL A 191 -36.93 3.77 5.02
N SER A 192 -36.56 4.03 6.28
CA SER A 192 -37.53 4.29 7.35
C SER A 192 -38.08 5.73 7.39
N THR A 193 -37.31 6.73 6.94
CA THR A 193 -37.71 8.15 7.02
C THR A 193 -38.06 8.78 5.68
N LEU A 194 -37.29 8.53 4.60
CA LEU A 194 -37.59 9.16 3.30
C LEU A 194 -38.81 8.56 2.62
N ALA A 195 -39.01 7.23 2.68
CA ALA A 195 -40.14 6.60 2.00
C ALA A 195 -41.51 7.10 2.50
N PRO A 196 -41.78 7.25 3.82
CA PRO A 196 -43.01 7.86 4.31
C PRO A 196 -43.17 9.34 3.96
N ILE A 197 -42.07 10.12 3.91
CA ILE A 197 -42.09 11.54 3.53
C ILE A 197 -42.51 11.68 2.05
N PHE A 198 -41.92 10.89 1.15
CA PHE A 198 -42.29 10.89 -0.26
C PHE A 198 -43.71 10.35 -0.47
N ALA A 199 -44.11 9.29 0.24
CA ALA A 199 -45.48 8.79 0.17
C ALA A 199 -46.50 9.85 0.61
N THR A 200 -46.21 10.60 1.67
CA THR A 200 -47.06 11.72 2.13
C THR A 200 -47.09 12.85 1.11
N ALA A 201 -45.94 13.20 0.52
CA ALA A 201 -45.84 14.22 -0.52
C ALA A 201 -46.68 13.87 -1.75
N PHE A 202 -46.59 12.62 -2.22
CA PHE A 202 -47.36 12.14 -3.37
C PHE A 202 -48.85 11.96 -3.07
N ALA A 203 -49.21 11.47 -1.88
CA ALA A 203 -50.60 11.19 -1.56
C ALA A 203 -51.40 12.46 -1.18
N THR A 204 -50.74 13.45 -0.56
CA THR A 204 -51.43 14.65 -0.05
C THR A 204 -51.21 15.88 -0.92
N GLU A 205 -50.17 15.89 -1.76
CA GLU A 205 -49.71 17.03 -2.58
C GLU A 205 -49.56 18.34 -1.77
N ASN A 206 -49.46 18.24 -0.43
CA ASN A 206 -49.43 19.37 0.48
C ASN A 206 -48.05 19.51 1.11
N THR A 207 -47.37 20.60 0.79
CA THR A 207 -46.01 20.88 1.25
C THR A 207 -45.91 21.08 2.75
N HIS A 208 -46.93 21.65 3.41
CA HIS A 208 -46.95 21.86 4.85
C HIS A 208 -47.13 20.54 5.61
N THR A 209 -48.03 19.67 5.14
CA THR A 209 -48.22 18.33 5.73
C THR A 209 -46.97 17.47 5.58
N THR A 210 -46.36 17.49 4.39
CA THR A 210 -45.11 16.79 4.11
C THR A 210 -43.97 17.29 5.00
N PHE A 211 -43.87 18.61 5.19
CA PHE A 211 -42.88 19.23 6.07
C PHE A 211 -43.07 18.80 7.54
N LEU A 212 -44.30 18.80 8.06
CA LEU A 212 -44.58 18.36 9.43
C LEU A 212 -44.24 16.88 9.66
N VAL A 213 -44.56 16.01 8.69
CA VAL A 213 -44.20 14.59 8.75
C VAL A 213 -42.68 14.42 8.71
N GLY A 214 -41.98 15.14 7.85
CA GLY A 214 -40.52 15.12 7.77
C GLY A 214 -39.84 15.62 9.04
N LEU A 215 -40.37 16.69 9.64
CA LEU A 215 -39.88 17.24 10.92
C LEU A 215 -40.13 16.27 12.08
N ALA A 216 -41.30 15.64 12.13
CA ALA A 216 -41.61 14.65 13.16
C ALA A 216 -40.70 13.41 13.02
N ALA A 217 -40.47 12.94 11.80
CA ALA A 217 -39.59 11.81 11.51
C ALA A 217 -38.13 12.11 11.88
N SER A 218 -37.62 13.31 11.57
CA SER A 218 -36.23 13.69 11.89
C SER A 218 -36.00 13.85 13.39
N VAL A 219 -36.95 14.44 14.12
CA VAL A 219 -36.90 14.55 15.58
C VAL A 219 -36.99 13.17 16.23
N GLY A 220 -37.89 12.31 15.76
CA GLY A 220 -38.02 10.93 16.25
C GLY A 220 -36.74 10.11 16.02
N ALA A 221 -36.16 10.19 14.82
CA ALA A 221 -34.88 9.55 14.51
C ALA A 221 -33.74 10.08 15.39
N GLY A 222 -33.63 11.40 15.59
CA GLY A 222 -32.61 12.00 16.44
C GLY A 222 -32.71 11.59 17.91
N ILE A 223 -33.92 11.51 18.46
CA ILE A 223 -34.15 11.02 19.84
C ILE A 223 -33.79 9.53 19.93
N SER A 224 -34.23 8.71 18.97
CA SER A 224 -33.96 7.27 18.96
C SER A 224 -32.46 6.99 18.87
N MET A 225 -31.75 7.68 17.98
CA MET A 225 -30.31 7.51 17.76
C MET A 225 -29.50 7.96 18.99
N GLY A 226 -29.87 9.09 19.60
CA GLY A 226 -29.23 9.54 20.85
C GLY A 226 -29.47 8.60 22.04
N PHE A 227 -30.62 7.91 22.07
CA PHE A 227 -30.90 6.92 23.12
C PHE A 227 -30.11 5.62 22.90
N THR A 228 -29.96 5.16 21.65
CA THR A 228 -29.14 3.97 21.34
C THR A 228 -27.65 4.23 21.57
N GLU A 229 -27.17 5.44 21.27
CA GLU A 229 -25.77 5.83 21.49
C GLU A 229 -25.46 5.95 23.00
N ALA A 230 -26.39 6.50 23.79
CA ALA A 230 -26.26 6.57 25.25
C ALA A 230 -26.43 5.20 25.95
N ALA A 231 -27.14 4.25 25.33
CA ALA A 231 -27.38 2.92 25.89
C ALA A 231 -26.35 1.86 25.44
N SER A 232 -25.63 2.10 24.34
CA SER A 232 -24.55 1.24 23.82
C SER A 232 -23.16 1.62 24.37
N ASP A 233 -23.07 2.69 25.16
CA ASP A 233 -21.85 3.08 25.87
C ASP A 233 -21.76 2.35 27.23
N ASP A 234 -21.49 1.04 27.15
CA ASP A 234 -21.30 0.17 28.31
C ASP A 234 -19.90 0.32 28.95
N GLY A 235 -19.05 1.21 28.42
CA GLY A 235 -17.72 1.48 28.97
C GLY A 235 -16.74 0.29 28.97
N GLN A 236 -16.97 -0.75 28.17
CA GLN A 236 -16.04 -1.87 28.02
C GLN A 236 -15.45 -1.92 26.61
N LEU A 237 -14.19 -1.52 26.50
CA LEU A 237 -13.31 -1.91 25.41
C LEU A 237 -12.93 -3.38 25.63
N SER A 238 -13.35 -4.26 24.71
CA SER A 238 -12.72 -5.57 24.48
C SER A 238 -12.45 -5.76 23.01
#